data_AF-A0A851W2L6-F1
#
_entry.id   AF-A0A851W2L6-F1
#
_cell.length_a   1.000
_cell.length_b   1.000
_cell.length_c   1.000
_cell.angle_alpha   90.00
_cell.angle_beta   90.00
_cell.angle_gamma   90.00
#
_symmetry.space_group_name_H-M   'P 1'
#
loop_
_entity.id
_entity.type
_entity.pdbx_description
1 polymer ?
#
loop_
_entity_poly.entity_id
_entity_poly.type
_entity_poly.pdbx_seq_one_letter_code
_entity_poly.pdbx_strand_id
1 'polypeptide(L)'
;MDFIDLLLLTKDEDGHTLLHEDVTAEADTFMFEGHDTTASGLAWLFYNLAGHPEHQERCRREVQELLAGRDTADIEWEDLSQLPFTTMCIKESLRLHPPVTAVSRRCTEDVPLRDGRVIPK
;
A
#
# COMPACT_ATOMS: atom_id res chain seq x y z
N MET A 1 -20.82 -1.15 -2.04
CA MET A 1 -20.23 -2.03 -1.01
C MET A 1 -18.85 -1.50 -0.77
N ASP A 2 -18.71 -0.68 0.26
CA ASP A 2 -17.43 -0.15 0.72
C ASP A 2 -16.86 -0.99 1.87
N PHE A 3 -15.77 -0.50 2.48
CA PHE A 3 -15.10 -1.20 3.59
C PHE A 3 -16.00 -1.34 4.82
N ILE A 4 -16.83 -0.34 5.13
CA ILE A 4 -17.71 -0.38 6.30
C ILE A 4 -18.89 -1.31 6.02
N ASP A 5 -19.44 -1.30 4.80
CA ASP A 5 -20.41 -2.28 4.36
C ASP A 5 -19.86 -3.72 4.54
N LEU A 6 -18.59 -3.94 4.18
CA LEU A 6 -17.94 -5.24 4.35
C LEU A 6 -17.88 -5.64 5.83
N LEU A 7 -17.40 -4.78 6.73
CA LEU A 7 -17.31 -5.08 8.16
C LEU A 7 -18.69 -5.37 8.78
N LEU A 8 -19.72 -4.62 8.39
CA LEU A 8 -21.08 -4.78 8.91
C LEU A 8 -21.76 -6.07 8.42
N LEU A 9 -21.42 -6.53 7.21
CA LEU A 9 -22.03 -7.71 6.59
C LEU A 9 -21.22 -8.99 6.78
N THR A 10 -19.97 -8.89 7.23
CA THR A 10 -19.08 -10.03 7.44
C THR A 10 -19.56 -10.91 8.59
N LYS A 11 -19.45 -12.22 8.40
CA LYS A 11 -19.73 -13.23 9.40
C LYS A 11 -18.55 -14.20 9.51
N ASP A 12 -18.28 -14.68 10.72
CA ASP A 12 -17.29 -15.73 10.95
C ASP A 12 -17.79 -17.11 10.47
N GLU A 13 -16.96 -18.15 10.67
CA GLU A 13 -17.26 -19.53 10.28
C GLU A 13 -18.52 -20.09 10.97
N ASP A 14 -18.87 -19.55 12.14
CA ASP A 14 -20.03 -19.93 12.95
C ASP A 14 -21.28 -19.05 12.65
N GLY A 15 -21.14 -18.05 11.77
CA GLY A 15 -22.21 -17.16 11.33
C GLY A 15 -22.44 -15.92 12.22
N HIS A 16 -21.53 -15.64 13.15
CA HIS A 16 -21.57 -14.46 14.02
C HIS A 16 -21.04 -13.23 13.30
N THR A 17 -21.72 -12.09 13.47
CA THR A 17 -21.26 -10.80 12.99
C THR A 17 -20.28 -10.17 13.98
N LEU A 18 -19.43 -9.28 13.49
CA LEU A 18 -18.57 -8.45 14.35
C LEU A 18 -19.42 -7.64 15.35
N LEU A 19 -18.89 -7.45 16.56
CA LEU A 19 -19.50 -6.52 17.51
C LEU A 19 -19.28 -5.09 17.05
N HIS A 20 -20.13 -4.17 17.50
CA HIS A 20 -19.99 -2.75 17.14
C HIS A 20 -18.62 -2.16 17.53
N GLU A 21 -18.09 -2.61 18.67
CA GLU A 21 -16.75 -2.22 19.16
C GLU A 21 -15.64 -2.73 18.23
N ASP A 22 -15.75 -3.97 17.76
CA ASP A 22 -14.80 -4.56 16.81
C ASP A 22 -14.83 -3.82 15.47
N VAL A 23 -16.03 -3.52 14.94
CA VAL A 23 -16.18 -2.74 13.70
C VAL A 23 -15.53 -1.37 13.83
N THR A 24 -15.70 -0.71 14.97
CA THR A 24 -15.10 0.62 15.22
C THR A 24 -13.58 0.52 15.32
N ALA A 25 -13.07 -0.48 16.04
CA ALA A 25 -11.63 -0.70 16.20
C ALA A 25 -10.93 -1.03 14.86
N GLU A 26 -11.56 -1.85 14.02
CA GLU A 26 -11.06 -2.17 12.68
C GLU A 26 -11.10 -0.96 11.75
N ALA A 27 -12.18 -0.16 11.81
CA ALA A 27 -12.28 1.09 11.06
C ALA A 27 -11.15 2.07 11.44
N ASP A 28 -10.90 2.27 12.74
CA ASP A 28 -9.83 3.13 13.23
C ASP A 28 -8.45 2.64 12.79
N THR A 29 -8.20 1.32 12.89
CA THR A 29 -6.93 0.70 12.49
C THR A 29 -6.68 0.88 10.99
N PHE A 30 -7.67 0.55 10.14
CA PHE A 30 -7.54 0.67 8.69
C PHE A 30 -7.29 2.11 8.25
N MET A 31 -8.03 3.07 8.84
CA MET A 31 -7.87 4.48 8.52
C MET A 31 -6.49 5.00 8.92
N PHE A 32 -6.00 4.63 10.10
CA PHE A 32 -4.68 5.03 10.58
C PHE A 32 -3.55 4.43 9.73
N GLU A 33 -3.53 3.11 9.55
CA GLU A 33 -2.49 2.43 8.81
C GLU A 33 -2.48 2.81 7.34
N GLY A 34 -3.66 2.95 6.72
CA GLY A 34 -3.81 3.34 5.32
C GLY A 34 -3.41 4.79 5.05
N HIS A 35 -3.65 5.70 6.01
CA HIS A 35 -3.33 7.11 5.86
C HIS A 35 -1.82 7.38 5.97
N ASP A 36 -1.21 7.06 7.12
CA ASP A 36 0.15 7.51 7.43
C ASP A 36 1.18 6.84 6.50
N THR A 37 0.99 5.56 6.18
CA THR A 37 1.88 4.84 5.27
C THR A 37 1.80 5.38 3.84
N THR A 38 0.59 5.60 3.32
CA THR A 38 0.37 6.11 1.97
C THR A 38 0.84 7.56 1.84
N ALA A 39 0.50 8.42 2.80
CA ALA A 39 0.92 9.82 2.80
C ALA A 39 2.45 9.95 2.82
N SER A 40 3.13 9.17 3.66
CA SER A 40 4.59 9.12 3.71
C SER A 40 5.20 8.62 2.40
N GLY A 41 4.64 7.54 1.83
CA GLY A 41 5.08 7.00 0.54
C GLY A 41 4.96 8.01 -0.60
N LEU A 42 3.84 8.73 -0.68
CA LEU A 42 3.61 9.78 -1.68
C LEU A 42 4.54 10.98 -1.48
N ALA A 43 4.79 11.41 -0.24
CA ALA A 43 5.69 12.51 0.06
C ALA A 43 7.11 12.23 -0.49
N TRP A 44 7.64 11.03 -0.25
CA TRP A 44 8.95 10.62 -0.77
C TRP A 44 8.96 10.43 -2.28
N LEU A 45 7.88 9.89 -2.87
CA LEU A 45 7.74 9.82 -4.32
C LEU A 45 7.83 11.20 -4.97
N PHE A 46 7.06 12.17 -4.47
CA PHE A 46 7.09 13.53 -5.01
C PHE A 46 8.42 14.22 -4.79
N TYR A 47 9.06 14.01 -3.64
CA TYR A 47 10.42 14.49 -3.39
C TYR A 47 11.41 13.94 -4.43
N ASN A 48 11.39 12.62 -4.67
CA ASN A 48 12.26 11.98 -5.65
C ASN A 48 12.02 12.48 -7.07
N LEU A 49 10.75 12.62 -7.48
CA LEU A 49 10.40 13.14 -8.80
C LEU A 49 10.81 14.61 -8.98
N ALA A 50 10.65 15.45 -7.94
CA ALA A 50 11.10 16.84 -7.97
C ALA A 50 12.63 16.96 -8.12
N GLY A 51 13.39 15.99 -7.56
CA GLY A 51 14.83 15.89 -7.73
C GLY A 51 15.29 15.31 -9.08
N HIS A 52 14.39 14.68 -9.84
CA HIS A 52 14.68 14.03 -11.12
C HIS A 52 13.64 14.41 -12.19
N PRO A 53 13.69 15.65 -12.72
CA PRO A 53 12.68 16.17 -13.66
C PRO A 53 12.48 15.31 -14.91
N GLU A 54 13.51 14.62 -15.38
CA GLU A 54 13.44 13.69 -16.51
C GLU A 54 12.53 12.48 -16.24
N HIS A 55 12.50 12.00 -14.99
CA HIS A 55 11.62 10.91 -14.56
C HIS A 55 10.20 11.43 -14.34
N GLN A 56 10.04 12.62 -13.77
CA GLN A 56 8.74 13.27 -13.65
C GLN A 56 8.09 13.49 -15.02
N GLU A 57 8.85 13.99 -16.00
CA GLU A 57 8.35 14.22 -17.35
C GLU A 57 8.00 12.93 -18.06
N ARG A 58 8.78 11.85 -17.84
CA ARG A 58 8.45 10.54 -18.39
C ARG A 58 7.16 9.97 -17.80
N CYS A 59 6.90 10.11 -16.49
CA CYS A 59 5.62 9.72 -15.89
C CYS A 59 4.46 10.53 -16.48
N ARG A 60 4.65 11.85 -16.65
CA ARG A 60 3.64 12.73 -17.26
C ARG A 60 3.31 12.30 -18.69
N ARG A 61 4.34 12.01 -19.50
CA ARG A 61 4.16 11.53 -20.87
C ARG A 61 3.43 10.19 -20.92
N GLU A 62 3.77 9.26 -20.04
CA GLU A 62 3.08 7.97 -19.94
C GLU A 62 1.56 8.14 -19.68
N VAL A 63 1.19 9.04 -18.77
CA VAL A 63 -0.22 9.35 -18.50
C VAL A 63 -0.88 10.07 -19.69
N GLN A 64 -0.18 10.98 -20.36
CA GLN A 64 -0.69 11.67 -21.55
C GLN A 64 -0.93 10.73 -22.72
N GLU A 65 -0.02 9.77 -22.94
CA GLU A 65 -0.14 8.75 -23.99
C GLU A 65 -1.33 7.81 -23.70
N LEU A 66 -1.52 7.42 -22.44
CA LEU A 66 -2.67 6.61 -22.01
C LEU A 66 -4.02 7.30 -22.30
N LEU A 67 -4.09 8.61 -22.04
CA LEU A 67 -5.31 9.41 -22.21
C LEU A 67 -5.49 9.97 -23.63
N ALA A 68 -4.50 9.78 -24.52
CA ALA A 68 -4.54 10.34 -25.86
C ALA A 68 -5.75 9.84 -26.66
N GLY A 69 -6.56 10.76 -27.17
CA GLY A 69 -7.75 10.46 -27.97
C GLY A 69 -8.98 10.04 -27.17
N ARG A 70 -8.95 10.14 -25.83
CA ARG A 70 -10.13 9.99 -24.98
C ARG A 70 -10.88 11.31 -24.86
N ASP A 71 -12.21 11.21 -24.77
CA ASP A 71 -13.08 12.37 -24.50
C ASP A 71 -13.08 12.79 -23.02
N THR A 72 -12.57 11.93 -22.14
CA THR A 72 -12.42 12.17 -20.70
C THR A 72 -10.94 12.15 -20.26
N ALA A 73 -10.65 12.88 -19.18
CA ALA A 73 -9.37 12.83 -18.47
C ALA A 73 -9.38 11.81 -17.32
N ASP A 74 -10.45 11.03 -17.17
CA ASP A 74 -10.57 10.02 -16.12
C ASP A 74 -9.65 8.82 -16.38
N ILE A 75 -9.00 8.36 -15.31
CA ILE A 75 -8.22 7.12 -15.30
C ILE A 75 -9.11 6.03 -14.71
N GLU A 76 -9.34 4.97 -15.47
CA GLU A 76 -10.13 3.81 -15.06
C GLU A 76 -9.24 2.74 -14.42
N TRP A 77 -9.87 1.76 -13.77
CA TRP A 77 -9.14 0.69 -13.09
C TRP A 77 -8.21 -0.11 -14.01
N GLU A 78 -8.69 -0.42 -15.22
CA GLU A 78 -7.96 -1.19 -16.22
C GLU A 78 -6.71 -0.43 -16.73
N ASP A 79 -6.74 0.89 -16.67
CA ASP A 79 -5.65 1.76 -17.14
C ASP A 79 -4.42 1.70 -16.25
N LEU A 80 -4.58 1.39 -14.96
CA LEU A 80 -3.46 1.33 -14.02
C LEU A 80 -2.38 0.33 -14.46
N SER A 81 -2.79 -0.75 -15.15
CA SER A 81 -1.89 -1.74 -15.72
C SER A 81 -1.00 -1.19 -16.86
N GLN A 82 -1.42 -0.07 -17.46
CA GLN A 82 -0.74 0.60 -18.57
C GLN A 82 0.17 1.76 -18.13
N LEU A 83 0.42 1.89 -16.82
CA LEU A 83 1.35 2.87 -16.24
C LEU A 83 2.61 2.22 -15.61
N PRO A 84 3.37 1.39 -16.36
CA PRO A 84 4.47 0.63 -15.81
C PRO A 84 5.63 1.50 -15.31
N PHE A 85 5.93 2.62 -15.96
CA PHE A 85 7.02 3.51 -15.56
C PHE A 85 6.67 4.26 -14.27
N THR A 86 5.46 4.81 -14.17
CA THR A 86 4.95 5.42 -12.95
C THR A 86 4.96 4.42 -11.79
N THR A 87 4.54 3.17 -12.04
CA THR A 87 4.61 2.07 -11.07
C THR A 87 6.03 1.78 -10.62
N MET A 88 7.01 1.82 -11.53
CA MET A 88 8.43 1.66 -11.17
C MET A 88 8.92 2.80 -10.29
N CYS A 89 8.54 4.06 -10.55
CA CYS A 89 8.90 5.20 -9.71
C CYS A 89 8.32 5.09 -8.28
N ILE A 90 7.06 4.61 -8.16
CA ILE A 90 6.44 4.31 -6.86
C ILE A 90 7.26 3.23 -6.13
N LYS A 91 7.53 2.10 -6.79
CA LYS A 91 8.29 0.99 -6.20
C LYS A 91 9.69 1.39 -5.79
N GLU A 92 10.38 2.19 -6.61
CA GLU A 92 11.73 2.65 -6.31
C GLU A 92 11.75 3.62 -5.11
N SER A 93 10.74 4.49 -5.02
CA SER A 93 10.58 5.36 -3.85
C SER A 93 10.33 4.56 -2.57
N LEU A 94 9.50 3.51 -2.62
CA LEU A 94 9.30 2.59 -1.49
C LEU A 94 10.54 1.76 -1.15
N ARG A 95 11.39 1.42 -2.14
CA ARG A 95 12.66 0.73 -1.91
C ARG A 95 13.66 1.60 -1.15
N LEU A 96 13.70 2.89 -1.46
CA LEU A 96 14.62 3.86 -0.84
C LEU A 96 14.07 4.39 0.50
N HIS A 97 12.76 4.63 0.58
CA HIS A 97 12.08 5.28 1.68
C HIS A 97 10.82 4.50 2.10
N PRO A 98 10.97 3.27 2.63
CA PRO A 98 9.82 2.49 3.08
C PRO A 98 9.16 3.19 4.29
N PRO A 99 7.83 3.41 4.28
CA PRO A 99 7.13 4.00 5.43
C PRO A 99 7.28 3.18 6.71
N VAL A 100 7.36 1.86 6.59
CA VAL A 100 7.61 0.92 7.69
C VAL A 100 9.04 0.40 7.60
N THR A 101 9.90 0.80 8.55
CA THR A 101 11.34 0.52 8.50
C THR A 101 11.75 -0.79 9.18
N ALA A 102 10.87 -1.38 9.98
CA ALA A 102 11.17 -2.58 10.74
C ALA A 102 9.92 -3.44 10.94
N VAL A 103 10.12 -4.75 10.98
CA VAL A 103 9.10 -5.73 11.31
C VAL A 103 9.65 -6.63 12.41
N SER A 104 8.97 -6.67 13.56
CA SER A 104 9.37 -7.48 14.71
C SER A 104 8.47 -8.69 14.90
N ARG A 105 9.03 -9.75 15.48
CA ARG A 105 8.31 -10.92 15.96
C ARG A 105 8.85 -11.30 17.35
N ARG A 106 8.00 -11.91 18.17
CA ARG A 106 8.40 -12.52 19.42
C ARG A 106 8.54 -14.03 19.21
N CYS A 107 9.69 -14.60 19.55
CA CYS A 107 9.87 -16.04 19.56
C CYS A 107 9.05 -16.64 20.70
N THR A 108 8.20 -17.62 20.39
CA THR A 108 7.41 -18.36 21.39
C THR A 108 8.08 -19.68 21.78
N GLU A 109 9.07 -20.09 21.00
CA GLU A 109 9.92 -21.27 21.13
C GLU A 109 11.29 -20.98 20.51
N ASP A 110 12.27 -21.83 20.82
CA ASP A 110 13.63 -21.74 20.27
C ASP A 110 13.62 -22.03 18.76
N VAL A 111 14.15 -21.10 17.96
CA VAL A 111 14.19 -21.21 16.50
C VAL A 111 15.60 -21.58 16.04
N PRO A 112 15.83 -22.82 15.53
CA PRO A 112 17.12 -23.21 15.00
C PRO A 112 17.37 -22.55 13.64
N LEU A 113 18.56 -21.97 13.48
CA LEU A 113 19.05 -21.40 12.23
C LEU A 113 19.85 -22.43 11.44
N ARG A 114 19.93 -22.24 10.12
CA ARG A 114 20.63 -23.16 9.20
C ARG A 114 22.12 -23.33 9.50
N ASP A 115 22.72 -22.39 10.21
CA ASP A 115 24.13 -22.39 10.61
C ASP A 115 24.37 -22.99 12.01
N GLY A 116 23.34 -23.61 12.61
CA GLY A 116 23.42 -24.26 13.92
C GLY A 116 23.23 -23.33 15.11
N ARG A 117 23.06 -22.01 14.91
CA ARG A 117 22.67 -21.08 15.97
C ARG A 117 21.19 -21.25 16.33
N VAL A 118 20.80 -20.78 17.51
CA VAL A 118 19.40 -20.80 17.99
C VAL A 118 19.00 -19.39 18.40
N ILE A 119 17.86 -18.92 17.91
CA ILE A 119 17.19 -17.72 18.45
C ILE A 119 16.34 -18.19 19.63
N PRO A 120 16.65 -17.79 20.87
CA PRO A 120 15.92 -18.26 22.03
C PRO A 120 14.51 -17.67 22.08
N LYS A 121 13.62 -18.38 22.77
CA LYS A 121 12.34 -17.83 23.25
C LYS A 121 12.51 -16.54 24.06
#